data_AF-A0A4R1BBD7-F1
#
_entry.id   AF-A0A4R1BBD7-F1
#
_cell.length_a   1.000
_cell.length_b   1.000
_cell.length_c   1.000
_cell.angle_alpha   90.00
_cell.angle_beta   90.00
_cell.angle_gamma   90.00
#
_symmetry.space_group_name_H-M   'P 1'
#
loop_
_entity.id
_entity.type
_entity.pdbx_description
1 polymer ?
#
loop_
_entity_poly.entity_id
_entity_poly.type
_entity_poly.pdbx_seq_one_letter_code
_entity_poly.pdbx_strand_id
1 'polypeptide(L)'
;MNTFRFVLYTWGCSVLLYPFSVMCSDIFTRSNTELHLFLPLLSGAFVLGLPGLLTGTISLQRLLQPGRRPHLVKYLLWCAIVLATAALPLWMLARPTLTATGEDSRFVVPLFIDMILVLLLRYPYYRHLPITQY
;
A
#
# COMPACT_ATOMS: atom_id res chain seq x y z
N MET A 1 17.27 11.93 1.70
CA MET A 1 16.54 10.84 0.99
C MET A 1 15.49 11.50 0.10
N ASN A 2 15.44 11.20 -1.20
CA ASN A 2 14.46 11.81 -2.11
C ASN A 2 13.05 11.27 -1.87
N THR A 3 12.03 12.10 -2.06
CA THR A 3 10.60 11.77 -1.92
C THR A 3 10.24 10.49 -2.66
N PHE A 4 10.66 10.36 -3.92
CA PHE A 4 10.45 9.16 -4.73
C PHE A 4 11.04 7.89 -4.09
N ARG A 5 12.26 7.97 -3.55
CA ARG A 5 12.90 6.83 -2.86
C ARG A 5 12.12 6.44 -1.61
N PHE A 6 11.62 7.41 -0.84
CA PHE A 6 10.79 7.12 0.33
C PHE A 6 9.50 6.37 -0.05
N VAL A 7 8.80 6.81 -1.10
CA VAL A 7 7.59 6.12 -1.58
C VAL A 7 7.94 4.74 -2.13
N LEU A 8 9.04 4.61 -2.89
CA LEU A 8 9.53 3.33 -3.42
C LEU A 8 9.88 2.33 -2.31
N TYR A 9 10.58 2.77 -1.27
CA TYR A 9 10.89 1.93 -0.12
C TYR A 9 9.65 1.56 0.70
N THR A 10 8.69 2.47 0.84
CA THR A 10 7.41 2.18 1.50
C THR A 10 6.65 1.13 0.71
N TRP A 11 6.55 1.30 -0.61
CA TRP A 11 5.89 0.36 -1.51
C TRP A 11 6.56 -1.02 -1.51
N GLY A 12 7.88 -1.06 -1.67
CA GLY A 12 8.65 -2.31 -1.67
C GLY A 12 8.50 -3.08 -0.35
N CYS A 13 8.48 -2.39 0.80
CA CYS A 13 8.21 -3.04 2.08
C CYS A 13 6.81 -3.67 2.13
N SER A 14 5.76 -2.98 1.64
CA SER A 14 4.41 -3.54 1.60
C SER A 14 4.31 -4.78 0.70
N VAL A 15 4.96 -4.75 -0.47
CA VAL A 15 4.97 -5.89 -1.40
C VAL A 15 5.77 -7.08 -0.85
N LEU A 16 6.88 -6.82 -0.14
CA LEU A 16 7.68 -7.89 0.47
C LEU A 16 7.01 -8.51 1.70
N LEU A 17 6.20 -7.74 2.44
CA LEU A 17 5.43 -8.27 3.57
C LEU A 17 4.27 -9.17 3.10
N TYR A 18 3.70 -8.85 1.95
CA TYR A 18 2.48 -9.46 1.43
C TYR A 18 2.50 -10.99 1.34
N PRO A 19 3.54 -11.64 0.76
CA PRO A 19 3.66 -13.10 0.76
C PRO A 19 3.58 -13.72 2.15
N PHE A 20 4.24 -13.10 3.13
CA PHE A 20 4.27 -13.61 4.50
C PHE A 20 2.91 -13.50 5.17
N SER A 21 2.22 -12.37 5.01
CA SER A 21 0.89 -12.16 5.58
C SER A 21 -0.17 -13.04 4.94
N VAL A 22 -0.09 -13.32 3.63
CA VAL A 22 -0.97 -14.29 2.96
C VAL A 22 -0.72 -15.70 3.48
N MET A 23 0.55 -16.13 3.61
CA MET A 23 0.87 -17.44 4.19
C MET A 23 0.38 -17.58 5.64
N CYS A 24 0.54 -16.54 6.46
CA CYS A 24 -0.02 -16.53 7.82
C CYS A 24 -1.55 -16.66 7.80
N SER A 25 -2.24 -15.90 6.94
CA SER A 25 -3.70 -15.98 6.80
C SER A 25 -4.15 -17.37 6.36
N ASP A 26 -3.42 -18.01 5.46
CA ASP A 26 -3.68 -19.38 4.99
C ASP A 26 -3.56 -20.42 6.12
N ILE A 27 -2.50 -20.32 6.94
CA ILE A 27 -2.31 -21.17 8.14
C ILE A 27 -3.49 -21.03 9.12
N PHE A 28 -3.96 -19.79 9.36
CA PHE A 28 -5.08 -19.54 10.27
C PHE A 28 -6.44 -19.97 9.70
N THR A 29 -6.59 -19.98 8.38
CA THR A 29 -7.86 -20.32 7.70
C THR A 29 -7.93 -21.77 7.24
N ARG A 30 -6.85 -22.55 7.34
CA ARG A 30 -6.74 -23.96 6.85
C ARG A 30 -7.15 -24.13 5.39
N SER A 31 -7.00 -23.08 4.60
CA SER A 31 -7.13 -23.13 3.15
C SER A 31 -5.82 -23.68 2.58
N ASN A 32 -5.88 -24.46 1.51
CA ASN A 32 -4.69 -24.72 0.71
C ASN A 32 -4.58 -23.55 -0.26
N THR A 33 -3.56 -22.71 -0.12
CA THR A 33 -3.32 -21.62 -1.08
C THR A 33 -3.13 -22.18 -2.49
N GLU A 34 -4.11 -21.95 -3.37
CA GLU A 34 -3.93 -22.23 -4.78
C GLU A 34 -2.95 -21.19 -5.36
N LEU A 35 -1.80 -21.66 -5.84
CA LEU A 35 -0.75 -20.85 -6.51
C LEU A 35 -1.34 -19.94 -7.62
N HIS A 36 -2.48 -20.36 -8.17
CA HIS A 36 -3.27 -19.72 -9.22
C HIS A 36 -3.90 -18.38 -8.79
N LEU A 37 -4.18 -18.17 -7.50
CA LEU A 37 -4.71 -16.92 -6.95
C LEU A 37 -3.59 -16.01 -6.40
N PHE A 38 -2.55 -16.62 -5.84
CA PHE A 38 -1.41 -15.88 -5.28
C PHE A 38 -0.62 -15.08 -6.34
N LEU A 39 -0.31 -15.70 -7.47
CA LEU A 39 0.48 -15.06 -8.54
C LEU A 39 -0.23 -13.85 -9.18
N PRO A 40 -1.54 -13.91 -9.53
CA PRO A 40 -2.28 -12.75 -10.00
C PRO A 40 -2.35 -11.63 -8.98
N LEU A 41 -2.55 -11.92 -7.68
CA LEU A 41 -2.57 -10.90 -6.63
C LEU A 41 -1.20 -10.27 -6.39
N LEU A 42 -0.12 -11.04 -6.46
CA LEU A 42 1.24 -10.50 -6.42
C LEU A 42 1.51 -9.62 -7.65
N SER A 43 1.09 -10.07 -8.83
CA SER A 43 1.19 -9.28 -10.06
C SER A 43 0.33 -8.01 -9.98
N GLY A 44 -0.85 -8.09 -9.37
CA GLY A 44 -1.73 -6.98 -9.04
C GLY A 44 -1.08 -6.00 -8.09
N ALA A 45 -0.38 -6.46 -7.05
CA ALA A 45 0.42 -5.59 -6.20
C ALA A 45 1.49 -4.85 -7.01
N PHE A 46 2.19 -5.48 -7.96
CA PHE A 46 3.13 -4.77 -8.83
C PHE A 46 2.45 -3.77 -9.79
N VAL A 47 1.34 -4.16 -10.41
CA VAL A 47 0.60 -3.33 -11.38
C VAL A 47 -0.08 -2.15 -10.70
N LEU A 48 -0.67 -2.35 -9.52
CA LEU A 48 -1.25 -1.29 -8.68
C LEU A 48 -0.18 -0.45 -7.98
N GLY A 49 1.02 -1.01 -7.85
CA GLY A 49 2.16 -0.36 -7.23
C GLY A 49 2.73 0.79 -8.03
N LEU A 50 2.73 0.72 -9.36
CA LEU A 50 3.21 1.82 -10.21
C LEU A 50 2.32 3.08 -10.09
N PRO A 51 0.99 2.99 -10.26
CA PRO A 51 0.08 4.11 -10.03
C PRO A 51 0.11 4.61 -8.59
N GLY A 52 0.22 3.71 -7.60
CA GLY A 52 0.37 4.04 -6.19
C GLY A 52 1.69 4.79 -5.90
N LEU A 53 2.79 4.39 -6.54
CA LEU A 53 4.10 5.04 -6.45
C LEU A 53 4.09 6.45 -7.05
N LEU A 54 3.50 6.59 -8.23
CA LEU A 54 3.39 7.88 -8.92
C LEU A 54 2.51 8.83 -8.12
N THR A 55 1.33 8.38 -7.71
CA THR A 55 0.39 9.19 -6.93
C THR A 55 0.94 9.51 -5.54
N GLY A 56 1.58 8.54 -4.88
CA GLY A 56 2.25 8.72 -3.60
C GLY A 56 3.39 9.74 -3.69
N THR A 57 4.16 9.75 -4.77
CA THR A 57 5.26 10.72 -4.95
C THR A 57 4.74 12.12 -5.21
N ILE A 58 3.76 12.28 -6.11
CA ILE A 58 3.17 13.57 -6.47
C ILE A 58 2.42 14.19 -5.29
N SER A 59 1.62 13.40 -4.57
CA SER A 59 0.89 13.85 -3.39
C SER A 59 1.84 14.26 -2.26
N LEU A 60 2.92 13.50 -2.04
CA LEU A 60 3.93 13.82 -1.03
C LEU A 60 4.68 15.11 -1.38
N GLN A 61 5.06 15.30 -2.65
CA GLN A 61 5.67 16.55 -3.13
C GLN A 61 4.74 17.75 -2.92
N ARG A 62 3.44 17.62 -3.23
CA ARG A 62 2.44 18.67 -2.98
C ARG A 62 2.25 18.96 -1.49
N LEU A 63 2.24 17.94 -0.64
CA LEU A 63 2.07 18.08 0.81
C LEU A 63 3.31 18.68 1.50
N LEU A 64 4.50 18.42 0.95
CA LEU A 64 5.77 18.99 1.40
C LEU A 64 5.92 20.49 1.07
N GLN A 65 5.06 21.04 0.20
CA GLN A 65 5.03 22.48 -0.05
C GLN A 65 4.87 23.28 1.27
N PRO A 66 5.49 24.47 1.35
CA PRO A 66 5.44 25.31 2.53
C PRO A 66 3.98 25.69 2.81
N GLY A 67 3.47 25.20 3.93
CA GLY A 67 2.09 25.39 4.36
C GLY A 67 1.99 25.16 5.85
N ARG A 68 1.11 25.91 6.52
CA ARG A 68 0.93 25.97 7.99
C ARG A 68 0.57 24.65 8.69
N ARG A 69 0.32 23.56 7.96
CA ARG A 69 -0.15 22.29 8.56
C ARG A 69 0.99 21.55 9.26
N PRO A 70 0.76 20.98 10.45
CA PRO A 70 1.75 20.19 11.16
C PRO A 70 2.13 18.93 10.36
N HIS A 71 3.37 18.48 10.51
CA HIS A 71 3.93 17.32 9.80
C HIS A 71 3.09 16.05 9.95
N LEU A 72 2.53 15.81 11.13
CA LEU A 72 1.65 14.66 11.38
C LEU A 72 0.41 14.69 10.47
N VAL A 73 -0.22 15.85 10.29
CA VAL A 73 -1.43 16.00 9.45
C VAL A 73 -1.07 15.81 7.97
N LYS A 74 0.07 16.32 7.53
CA LYS A 74 0.59 16.08 6.17
C LYS A 74 0.82 14.59 5.92
N TYR A 75 1.39 13.89 6.90
CA TYR A 75 1.61 12.45 6.82
C TYR A 75 0.31 11.66 6.78
N LEU A 76 -0.64 11.96 7.67
CA LEU A 76 -1.94 11.28 7.70
C LEU A 76 -2.73 11.48 6.40
N LEU A 77 -2.70 12.70 5.83
CA LEU A 77 -3.28 12.99 4.52
C LEU A 77 -2.63 12.16 3.41
N TRP A 78 -1.31 12.05 3.43
CA TRP A 78 -0.58 11.23 2.47
C TRP A 78 -0.94 9.75 2.61
N CYS A 79 -0.93 9.20 3.83
CA CYS A 79 -1.36 7.83 4.11
C CYS A 79 -2.79 7.57 3.61
N ALA A 80 -3.71 8.50 3.86
CA ALA A 80 -5.09 8.38 3.40
C ALA A 80 -5.20 8.34 1.87
N ILE A 81 -4.41 9.16 1.16
CA ILE A 81 -4.36 9.13 -0.31
C ILE A 81 -3.81 7.80 -0.80
N VAL A 82 -2.70 7.32 -0.23
CA VAL A 82 -2.08 6.04 -0.61
C VAL A 82 -3.04 4.86 -0.37
N LEU A 83 -3.68 4.82 0.80
CA LEU A 83 -4.68 3.81 1.14
C LEU A 83 -5.90 3.89 0.21
N ALA A 84 -6.39 5.09 -0.13
CA ALA A 84 -7.51 5.25 -1.07
C ALA A 84 -7.14 4.79 -2.49
N THR A 85 -5.92 5.08 -2.96
CA THR A 85 -5.44 4.62 -4.27
C THR A 85 -5.25 3.11 -4.33
N ALA A 86 -4.99 2.44 -3.21
CA ALA A 86 -4.95 0.98 -3.15
C ALA A 86 -6.36 0.37 -2.96
N ALA A 87 -7.22 1.01 -2.16
CA ALA A 87 -8.57 0.55 -1.90
C ALA A 87 -9.45 0.53 -3.16
N LEU A 88 -9.32 1.51 -4.05
CA LEU A 88 -10.13 1.61 -5.26
C LEU A 88 -9.96 0.43 -6.23
N PRO A 89 -8.73 0.04 -6.62
CA PRO A 89 -8.52 -1.16 -7.43
C PRO A 89 -8.82 -2.45 -6.66
N LEU A 90 -8.52 -2.52 -5.36
CA LEU A 90 -8.89 -3.66 -4.52
C LEU A 90 -10.42 -3.86 -4.47
N TRP A 91 -11.18 -2.78 -4.39
CA TRP A 91 -12.64 -2.79 -4.42
C TRP A 91 -13.19 -3.16 -5.80
N MET A 92 -12.52 -2.75 -6.88
CA MET A 92 -12.87 -3.19 -8.23
C MET A 92 -12.59 -4.69 -8.45
N LEU A 93 -11.50 -5.20 -7.91
CA LEU A 93 -11.15 -6.63 -7.94
C LEU A 93 -12.10 -7.47 -7.08
N ALA A 94 -12.53 -6.95 -5.92
CA ALA A 94 -13.44 -7.63 -5.01
C ALA A 94 -14.93 -7.62 -5.46
N ARG A 95 -15.26 -7.14 -6.67
CA ARG A 95 -16.64 -7.16 -7.15
C ARG A 95 -17.10 -8.59 -7.46
N PRO A 96 -18.27 -9.02 -6.95
CA PRO A 96 -18.79 -10.38 -7.13
C PRO A 96 -19.12 -10.75 -8.59
N THR A 97 -19.17 -9.77 -9.50
CA THR A 97 -19.38 -10.01 -10.94
C THR A 97 -18.11 -10.43 -11.69
N LEU A 98 -16.92 -10.30 -11.08
CA LEU A 98 -15.63 -10.71 -11.67
C LEU A 98 -15.09 -12.03 -11.08
N THR A 99 -15.56 -12.47 -9.93
CA THR A 99 -15.08 -13.70 -9.27
C THR A 99 -16.21 -14.49 -8.63
N ALA A 100 -16.34 -15.76 -9.04
CA ALA A 100 -17.48 -16.62 -8.74
C ALA A 100 -17.50 -17.23 -7.32
N THR A 101 -16.49 -16.98 -6.48
CA THR A 101 -16.29 -17.75 -5.23
C THR A 101 -16.12 -16.94 -3.94
N GLY A 102 -15.96 -15.61 -3.98
CA GLY A 102 -15.83 -14.78 -2.77
C GLY A 102 -14.53 -14.97 -1.96
N GLU A 103 -13.56 -15.72 -2.49
CA GLU A 103 -12.27 -16.02 -1.83
C GLU A 103 -11.27 -14.86 -1.86
N ASP A 104 -11.51 -13.83 -2.67
CA ASP A 104 -10.60 -12.68 -2.83
C ASP A 104 -10.42 -11.87 -1.54
N SER A 105 -11.43 -11.84 -0.68
CA SER A 105 -11.36 -11.17 0.62
C SER A 105 -10.21 -11.70 1.50
N ARG A 106 -9.84 -12.98 1.35
CA ARG A 106 -8.71 -13.62 2.05
C ARG A 106 -7.35 -13.08 1.61
N PHE A 107 -7.26 -12.53 0.41
CA PHE A 107 -6.02 -12.03 -0.18
C PHE A 107 -5.93 -10.50 -0.17
N VAL A 108 -7.08 -9.82 -0.21
CA VAL A 108 -7.16 -8.35 -0.19
C VAL A 108 -6.94 -7.79 1.21
N VAL A 109 -7.50 -8.43 2.24
CA VAL A 109 -7.38 -7.96 3.63
C VAL A 109 -5.93 -7.96 4.14
N PRO A 110 -5.13 -9.03 3.95
CA PRO A 110 -3.72 -9.02 4.34
C PRO A 110 -2.92 -7.91 3.66
N LEU A 111 -3.12 -7.70 2.34
CA LEU A 111 -2.44 -6.63 1.60
C LEU A 111 -2.72 -5.25 2.22
N PHE A 112 -3.98 -4.99 2.56
CA PHE A 112 -4.38 -3.72 3.13
C PHE A 112 -3.82 -3.52 4.54
N ILE A 113 -3.79 -4.58 5.35
CA ILE A 113 -3.19 -4.57 6.69
C ILE A 113 -1.68 -4.30 6.59
N ASP A 114 -0.97 -4.94 5.67
CA ASP A 114 0.46 -4.74 5.48
C ASP A 114 0.78 -3.31 5.06
N MET A 115 -0.02 -2.74 4.17
CA MET A 115 0.10 -1.34 3.79
C MET A 115 -0.07 -0.40 4.98
N ILE A 116 -1.08 -0.63 5.84
CA ILE A 116 -1.28 0.17 7.06
C ILE A 116 -0.08 0.03 8.00
N LEU A 117 0.38 -1.20 8.23
CA LEU A 117 1.51 -1.47 9.13
C LEU A 117 2.78 -0.77 8.66
N VAL A 118 3.10 -0.89 7.36
CA VAL A 118 4.27 -0.24 6.76
C VAL A 118 4.14 1.28 6.84
N LEU A 119 2.96 1.84 6.58
CA LEU A 119 2.72 3.29 6.71
C LEU A 119 2.86 3.76 8.17
N LEU A 120 2.44 2.99 9.17
CA LEU A 120 2.65 3.35 10.58
C LEU A 120 4.13 3.37 10.93
N LEU A 121 4.87 2.34 10.52
CA LEU A 121 6.31 2.19 10.79
C LEU A 121 7.18 3.20 10.04
N ARG A 122 6.69 3.76 8.93
CA ARG A 122 7.43 4.73 8.11
C ARG A 122 7.34 6.17 8.59
N TYR A 123 6.48 6.49 9.56
CA TYR A 123 6.31 7.85 10.07
C TYR A 123 7.60 8.50 10.62
N PRO A 124 8.47 7.80 11.39
CA PRO A 124 9.74 8.37 11.86
C PRO A 124 10.64 8.81 10.69
N TYR A 125 10.69 8.01 9.62
CA TYR A 125 11.50 8.29 8.43
C TYR A 125 10.94 9.46 7.60
N TYR A 126 9.61 9.65 7.60
CA TYR A 126 8.98 10.80 6.96
C TYR A 126 9.44 12.13 7.55
N ARG A 127 9.66 12.20 8.88
CA ARG A 127 10.15 13.42 9.55
C ARG A 127 11.56 13.82 9.14
N HIS A 128 12.36 12.87 8.65
CA HIS A 128 13.73 13.10 8.20
C HIS A 128 13.83 13.46 6.71
N LEU A 129 12.69 13.56 6.00
CA LEU A 129 12.70 14.06 4.62
C LEU A 129 13.08 15.55 4.63
N PRO A 130 14.13 15.95 3.89
CA PRO A 130 14.51 17.34 3.82
C PRO A 130 13.35 18.15 3.23
N ILE A 131 12.84 19.10 4.00
CA ILE A 131 11.85 20.10 3.54
C ILE A 131 12.53 21.06 2.55
N THR A 132 13.85 21.17 2.63
CA THR A 132 14.71 22.05 1.86
C THR A 132 15.13 21.42 0.54
N GLN A 133 14.34 21.65 -0.51
CA GLN A 133 14.79 21.90 -1.90
C GLN A 133 13.60 22.33 -2.80
N TYR A 134 12.81 23.29 -2.32
CA TYR A 134 11.87 24.06 -3.14
C TYR A 134 11.95 25.53 -2.74
#